data_AF-S9V5V5-F1
#
_entry.id   AF-S9V5V5-F1
#
_cell.length_a   1.000
_cell.length_b   1.000
_cell.length_c   1.000
_cell.angle_alpha   90.00
_cell.angle_beta   90.00
_cell.angle_gamma   90.00
#
_symmetry.space_group_name_H-M   'P 1'
#
loop_
_entity.id
_entity.type
_entity.pdbx_description
1 polymer ?
#
loop_
_entity_poly.entity_id
_entity_poly.type
_entity_poly.pdbx_seq_one_letter_code
_entity_poly.pdbx_strand_id
1 'polypeptide(L)'
;MLRGLQNEVGKQFLTEIAPEIDTLLILDRSLDFVTPLLTQLTYEGLLDELYGINACEVCFPFSISESAHVGDGVELTNRDKVFAELRDKNFSSVGTCLYQKSVWVKQNYEKRKDVQQLKELKEFIKVLPEMQEYHQRVGMHTSIATEVGRVTQDFNFGKRIEMEHNLIQQNNVKDVFEYIEDLVFRKEPLPSVLRILCLYSMINGLKLKVYESIKESMMLVYGIPQIMSVFFNLERCGLLAVADGRPTVVPNYSHVRKVFQTWCQHLNEEQPNDIAYTYSGYAPPLARLVDSLIGNPRSWGSGNSLVDQLPGPKEELTSHIDLPTASKRVMVFVVGGITAGEASALRFVESQLTRAGHCNEMIIASTDITNGNRLMDSLIPFASM
;
A
#
# COMPACT_ATOMS: atom_id res chain seq x y z
N MET A 1 14.57 25.88 -7.86
CA MET A 1 15.65 25.03 -7.33
C MET A 1 16.25 24.13 -8.43
N LEU A 2 15.47 23.24 -9.06
CA LEU A 2 15.96 22.32 -10.12
C LEU A 2 16.58 23.02 -11.34
N ARG A 3 15.99 24.12 -11.83
CA ARG A 3 16.59 24.93 -12.92
C ARG A 3 17.91 25.61 -12.52
N GLY A 4 18.11 25.87 -11.21
CA GLY A 4 19.36 26.42 -10.69
C GLY A 4 20.47 25.38 -10.72
N LEU A 5 20.17 24.15 -10.27
CA LEU A 5 21.08 23.01 -10.32
C LEU A 5 21.52 22.68 -11.76
N GLN A 6 20.60 22.74 -12.74
CA GLN A 6 20.94 22.54 -14.17
C GLN A 6 21.91 23.59 -14.72
N ASN A 7 21.90 24.82 -14.19
CA ASN A 7 22.78 25.88 -14.64
C ASN A 7 24.16 25.83 -13.97
N GLU A 8 24.24 25.27 -12.76
CA GLU A 8 25.49 25.14 -11.98
C GLU A 8 26.33 23.93 -12.40
N VAL A 9 25.69 22.82 -12.79
CA VAL A 9 26.38 21.62 -13.28
C VAL A 9 26.63 21.79 -14.78
N GLY A 10 27.78 22.36 -15.15
CA GLY A 10 28.14 22.66 -16.53
C GLY A 10 27.90 21.49 -17.50
N LYS A 11 27.32 21.77 -18.67
CA LYS A 11 26.90 20.79 -19.70
C LYS A 11 27.95 19.75 -20.08
N GLN A 12 29.25 20.05 -19.92
CA GLN A 12 30.36 19.16 -20.27
C GLN A 12 30.57 18.00 -19.27
N PHE A 13 30.12 18.12 -18.02
CA PHE A 13 30.28 17.06 -17.01
C PHE A 13 29.25 15.93 -17.16
N LEU A 14 28.11 16.21 -17.78
CA LEU A 14 26.98 15.27 -17.90
C LEU A 14 27.12 14.28 -19.05
N THR A 15 28.05 14.50 -19.99
CA THR A 15 28.20 13.65 -21.19
C THR A 15 29.11 12.44 -20.98
N GLU A 16 29.86 12.38 -19.87
CA GLU A 16 30.82 11.29 -19.60
C GLU A 16 30.25 10.19 -18.69
N ILE A 17 29.12 10.43 -18.02
CA ILE A 17 28.48 9.48 -17.10
C ILE A 17 27.13 9.06 -17.69
N ALA A 18 26.99 7.78 -18.02
CA ALA A 18 25.69 7.23 -18.39
C ALA A 18 24.75 7.30 -17.16
N PRO A 19 23.55 7.88 -17.29
CA PRO A 19 22.64 8.02 -16.16
C PRO A 19 22.13 6.63 -15.74
N GLU A 20 22.12 6.36 -14.44
CA GLU A 20 21.57 5.11 -13.90
C GLU A 20 20.05 5.12 -13.79
N ILE A 21 19.43 6.29 -13.87
CA ILE A 21 17.98 6.52 -13.79
C ILE A 21 17.58 7.40 -14.98
N ASP A 22 16.69 6.90 -15.83
CA ASP A 22 16.19 7.62 -17.01
C ASP A 22 15.06 8.58 -16.64
N THR A 23 14.16 8.14 -15.75
CA THR A 23 12.95 8.89 -15.40
C THR A 23 12.80 8.96 -13.89
N LEU A 24 12.57 10.17 -13.37
CA LEU A 24 12.19 10.41 -11.97
C LEU A 24 10.77 10.96 -11.92
N LEU A 25 9.86 10.24 -11.25
CA LEU A 25 8.51 10.68 -10.94
C LEU A 25 8.43 11.05 -9.46
N ILE A 26 8.13 12.32 -9.15
CA ILE A 26 7.93 12.78 -7.76
C ILE A 26 6.43 13.01 -7.55
N LEU A 27 5.86 12.30 -6.59
CA LEU A 27 4.42 12.30 -6.30
C LEU A 27 4.20 12.76 -4.86
N ASP A 28 3.30 13.72 -4.65
CA ASP A 28 2.89 14.14 -3.31
C ASP A 28 1.74 13.25 -2.81
N ARG A 29 1.84 12.73 -1.58
CA ARG A 29 0.80 11.91 -0.94
C ARG A 29 -0.54 12.63 -0.88
N SER A 30 -0.55 13.96 -0.80
CA SER A 30 -1.79 14.74 -0.75
C SER A 30 -2.66 14.59 -2.00
N LEU A 31 -2.11 14.06 -3.10
CA LEU A 31 -2.86 13.70 -4.30
C LEU A 31 -3.85 12.55 -4.05
N ASP A 32 -3.59 11.72 -3.05
CA ASP A 32 -4.41 10.55 -2.73
C ASP A 32 -4.25 10.14 -1.26
N PHE A 33 -5.05 10.73 -0.38
CA PHE A 33 -5.19 10.25 1.00
C PHE A 33 -6.17 9.08 1.15
N VAL A 34 -6.92 8.71 0.09
CA VAL A 34 -7.89 7.62 0.16
C VAL A 34 -7.16 6.29 0.35
N THR A 35 -6.11 6.04 -0.43
CA THR A 35 -5.35 4.79 -0.37
C THR A 35 -4.80 4.44 1.03
N PRO A 36 -4.11 5.33 1.76
CA PRO A 36 -3.64 4.99 3.11
C PRO A 36 -4.75 4.84 4.15
N LEU A 37 -5.95 5.40 3.95
CA LEU A 37 -7.05 5.24 4.90
C LEU A 37 -7.70 3.85 4.82
N LEU A 38 -7.66 3.23 3.64
CA LEU A 38 -8.18 1.89 3.38
C LEU A 38 -7.37 0.81 4.09
N THR A 39 -8.04 -0.28 4.45
CA THR A 39 -7.39 -1.47 4.99
C THR A 39 -6.65 -2.18 3.85
N GLN A 40 -5.33 -2.36 4.00
CA GLN A 40 -4.51 -3.08 3.03
C GLN A 40 -4.81 -4.58 3.04
N LEU A 41 -4.88 -5.23 1.87
CA LEU A 41 -5.27 -6.65 1.74
C LEU A 41 -4.18 -7.53 1.11
N THR A 42 -2.97 -7.01 0.90
CA THR A 42 -1.80 -7.85 0.58
C THR A 42 -1.24 -8.50 1.84
N TYR A 43 -0.41 -9.54 1.70
CA TYR A 43 0.21 -10.20 2.84
C TYR A 43 1.03 -9.21 3.69
N GLU A 44 1.97 -8.48 3.09
CA GLU A 44 2.78 -7.47 3.78
C GLU A 44 1.91 -6.32 4.32
N GLY A 45 0.89 -5.91 3.56
CA GLY A 45 -0.07 -4.89 3.98
C GLY A 45 -0.82 -5.27 5.26
N LEU A 46 -1.34 -6.49 5.35
CA LEU A 46 -2.04 -6.95 6.55
C LEU A 46 -1.12 -7.14 7.75
N LEU A 47 0.13 -7.56 7.54
CA LEU A 47 1.10 -7.62 8.64
C LEU A 47 1.35 -6.22 9.21
N ASP A 48 1.46 -5.22 8.33
CA ASP A 48 1.65 -3.83 8.74
C ASP A 48 0.40 -3.21 9.40
N GLU A 49 -0.80 -3.56 8.94
CA GLU A 49 -2.07 -3.11 9.52
C GLU A 49 -2.30 -3.69 10.92
N LEU A 50 -1.99 -4.97 11.14
CA LEU A 50 -2.33 -5.70 12.35
C LEU A 50 -1.24 -5.66 13.42
N TYR A 51 0.03 -5.65 13.01
CA TYR A 51 1.17 -5.81 13.92
C TYR A 51 2.20 -4.69 13.79
N GLY A 52 2.17 -3.93 12.69
CA GLY A 52 3.13 -2.87 12.40
C GLY A 52 4.50 -3.42 12.00
N ILE A 53 4.99 -3.00 10.83
CA ILE A 53 6.36 -3.28 10.38
C ILE A 53 7.23 -2.06 10.67
N ASN A 54 8.28 -2.23 11.46
CA ASN A 54 9.23 -1.15 11.77
C ASN A 54 10.64 -1.61 11.41
N ALA A 55 11.32 -0.86 10.52
CA ALA A 55 12.66 -1.20 10.04
C ALA A 55 12.80 -2.65 9.55
N CYS A 56 11.80 -3.12 8.77
CA CYS A 56 11.70 -4.50 8.28
C CYS A 56 11.54 -5.57 9.37
N GLU A 57 11.14 -5.21 10.60
CA GLU A 57 10.92 -6.15 11.69
C GLU A 57 9.49 -6.07 12.22
N VAL A 58 8.94 -7.22 12.66
CA VAL A 58 7.63 -7.33 13.31
C VAL A 58 7.74 -8.14 14.59
N CYS A 59 7.15 -7.63 15.68
CA CYS A 59 7.01 -8.36 16.94
C CYS A 59 5.58 -8.91 17.05
N PHE A 60 5.43 -10.23 16.96
CA PHE A 60 4.11 -10.86 17.01
C PHE A 60 3.66 -11.16 18.45
N PRO A 61 2.37 -10.96 18.78
CA PRO A 61 1.82 -11.25 20.11
C PRO A 61 1.50 -12.74 20.31
N PHE A 62 2.03 -13.62 19.45
CA PHE A 62 1.83 -15.06 19.47
C PHE A 62 3.13 -15.77 19.11
N SER A 63 3.23 -17.06 19.44
CA SER A 63 4.40 -17.85 19.10
C SER A 63 4.35 -18.27 17.63
N ILE A 64 5.45 -18.03 16.91
CA ILE A 64 5.56 -18.30 15.48
C ILE A 64 6.19 -19.68 15.23
N SER A 65 6.96 -20.17 16.21
CA SER A 65 7.64 -21.46 16.21
C SER A 65 7.92 -21.91 17.64
N GLU A 66 8.08 -23.22 17.86
CA GLU A 66 8.36 -23.79 19.20
C GLU A 66 9.60 -23.21 19.87
N SER A 67 10.55 -22.68 19.10
CA SER A 67 11.80 -22.10 19.58
C SER A 67 11.77 -20.58 19.74
N ALA A 68 10.74 -19.89 19.25
CA ALA A 68 10.63 -18.43 19.30
C ALA A 68 9.74 -17.99 20.47
N HIS A 69 10.21 -17.00 21.23
CA HIS A 69 9.42 -16.39 22.30
C HIS A 69 8.41 -15.39 21.71
N VAL A 70 7.29 -15.21 22.42
CA VAL A 70 6.30 -14.19 22.06
C VAL A 70 6.95 -12.81 22.17
N GLY A 71 6.79 -11.98 21.14
CA GLY A 71 7.42 -10.66 21.07
C GLY A 71 8.82 -10.65 20.47
N ASP A 72 9.40 -11.81 20.11
CA ASP A 72 10.65 -11.84 19.35
C ASP A 72 10.47 -11.15 17.99
N GLY A 73 11.46 -10.34 17.63
CA GLY A 73 11.50 -9.65 16.35
C GLY A 73 11.71 -10.61 15.18
N VAL A 74 10.83 -10.53 14.19
CA VAL A 74 10.97 -11.26 12.93
C VAL A 74 11.34 -10.29 11.80
N GLU A 75 12.53 -10.48 11.25
CA GLU A 75 12.98 -9.77 10.05
C GLU A 75 12.19 -10.24 8.81
N LEU A 76 11.56 -9.30 8.13
CA LEU A 76 10.79 -9.44 6.90
C LEU A 76 11.53 -8.70 5.76
N THR A 77 12.43 -9.40 5.07
CA THR A 77 13.15 -8.87 3.92
C THR A 77 13.16 -9.87 2.76
N ASN A 78 13.56 -9.42 1.56
CA ASN A 78 13.68 -10.29 0.38
C ASN A 78 14.80 -11.34 0.49
N ARG A 79 15.56 -11.37 1.60
CA ARG A 79 16.47 -12.48 1.90
C ARG A 79 15.70 -13.76 2.18
N ASP A 80 14.52 -13.64 2.79
CA ASP A 80 13.56 -14.73 2.88
C ASP A 80 12.83 -14.91 1.54
N LYS A 81 13.17 -15.99 0.84
CA LYS A 81 12.57 -16.32 -0.46
C LYS A 81 11.07 -16.63 -0.36
N VAL A 82 10.59 -17.13 0.78
CA VAL A 82 9.15 -17.37 1.00
C VAL A 82 8.44 -16.04 1.17
N PHE A 83 8.96 -15.14 2.01
CA PHE A 83 8.39 -13.80 2.16
C PHE A 83 8.36 -13.02 0.85
N ALA A 84 9.44 -13.05 0.07
CA ALA A 84 9.53 -12.39 -1.23
C ALA A 84 8.43 -12.83 -2.21
N GLU A 85 7.99 -14.09 -2.12
CA GLU A 85 6.88 -14.60 -2.94
C GLU A 85 5.50 -14.28 -2.39
N LEU A 86 5.37 -14.09 -1.07
CA LEU A 86 4.09 -13.87 -0.40
C LEU A 86 3.71 -12.39 -0.27
N ARG A 87 4.68 -11.52 0.01
CA ARG A 87 4.47 -10.13 0.45
C ARG A 87 3.49 -9.34 -0.44
N ASP A 88 3.60 -9.55 -1.75
CA ASP A 88 2.87 -8.79 -2.77
C ASP A 88 1.54 -9.46 -3.16
N LYS A 89 1.23 -10.65 -2.64
CA LYS A 89 -0.02 -11.38 -2.94
C LYS A 89 -1.18 -10.83 -2.15
N ASN A 90 -2.37 -10.80 -2.74
CA ASN A 90 -3.61 -10.67 -1.95
C ASN A 90 -3.68 -11.83 -0.96
N PHE A 91 -4.12 -11.53 0.26
CA PHE A 91 -4.19 -12.50 1.33
C PHE A 91 -5.07 -13.71 1.01
N SER A 92 -6.12 -13.54 0.20
CA SER A 92 -6.98 -14.63 -0.27
C SER A 92 -6.21 -15.75 -0.97
N SER A 93 -5.06 -15.44 -1.58
CA SER A 93 -4.21 -16.39 -2.31
C SER A 93 -3.03 -16.93 -1.50
N VAL A 94 -2.76 -16.39 -0.31
CA VAL A 94 -1.57 -16.75 0.51
C VAL A 94 -1.63 -18.20 0.98
N GLY A 95 -2.79 -18.67 1.45
CA GLY A 95 -2.96 -20.05 1.92
C GLY A 95 -2.67 -21.09 0.84
N THR A 96 -3.19 -20.88 -0.37
CA THR A 96 -2.91 -21.73 -1.54
C THR A 96 -1.42 -21.72 -1.90
N CYS A 97 -0.77 -20.55 -1.86
CA CYS A 97 0.66 -20.45 -2.13
C CYS A 97 1.49 -21.24 -1.10
N LEU A 98 1.22 -21.06 0.19
CA LEU A 98 1.90 -21.79 1.28
C LEU A 98 1.70 -23.30 1.19
N TYR A 99 0.50 -23.75 0.81
CA TYR A 99 0.23 -25.16 0.56
C TYR A 99 1.11 -25.71 -0.57
N GLN A 100 1.17 -25.00 -1.71
CA GLN A 100 2.04 -25.39 -2.83
C GLN A 100 3.52 -25.46 -2.42
N LYS A 101 3.99 -24.51 -1.60
CA LYS A 101 5.37 -24.53 -1.06
C LYS A 101 5.61 -25.71 -0.12
N SER A 102 4.65 -26.04 0.74
CA SER A 102 4.74 -27.20 1.63
C SER A 102 4.84 -28.51 0.85
N VAL A 103 4.05 -28.65 -0.24
CA VAL A 103 4.14 -29.80 -1.15
C VAL A 103 5.50 -29.85 -1.85
N TRP A 104 5.99 -28.71 -2.35
CA TRP A 104 7.32 -28.62 -2.98
C TRP A 104 8.44 -29.04 -2.01
N VAL A 105 8.40 -28.57 -0.76
CA VAL A 105 9.36 -28.96 0.29
C VAL A 105 9.34 -30.47 0.48
N LYS A 106 8.16 -31.07 0.67
CA LYS A 106 7.99 -32.52 0.85
C LYS A 106 8.60 -33.31 -0.31
N GLN A 107 8.28 -32.93 -1.55
CA GLN A 107 8.78 -33.61 -2.75
C GLN A 107 10.31 -33.53 -2.86
N ASN A 108 10.92 -32.38 -2.51
CA ASN A 108 12.39 -32.25 -2.59
C ASN A 108 13.10 -33.04 -1.49
N TYR A 109 12.51 -33.20 -0.30
CA TYR A 109 13.04 -34.13 0.70
C TYR A 109 12.90 -35.60 0.28
N GLU A 110 11.83 -35.96 -0.42
CA GLU A 110 11.63 -37.32 -0.92
C GLU A 110 12.67 -37.72 -1.97
N LYS A 111 13.13 -36.79 -2.83
CA LYS A 111 14.22 -37.03 -3.79
C LYS A 111 15.49 -37.58 -3.15
N ARG A 112 15.74 -37.28 -1.86
CA ARG A 112 16.85 -37.88 -1.09
C ARG A 112 16.82 -39.41 -1.13
N LYS A 113 15.63 -40.00 -1.08
CA LYS A 113 15.43 -41.46 -1.05
C LYS A 113 15.78 -42.11 -2.39
N ASP A 114 15.74 -41.33 -3.48
CA ASP A 114 16.02 -41.81 -4.85
C ASP A 114 17.50 -41.65 -5.22
N VAL A 115 18.31 -40.99 -4.40
CA VAL A 115 19.74 -40.79 -4.65
C VAL A 115 20.50 -42.10 -4.43
N GLN A 116 20.94 -42.73 -5.53
CA GLN A 116 21.71 -43.98 -5.51
C GLN A 116 23.21 -43.77 -5.73
N GLN A 117 23.61 -42.68 -6.39
CA GLN A 117 25.01 -42.42 -6.71
C GLN A 117 25.69 -41.51 -5.68
N LEU A 118 26.96 -41.81 -5.34
CA LEU A 118 27.74 -41.02 -4.38
C LEU A 118 27.91 -39.55 -4.81
N LYS A 119 27.98 -39.28 -6.12
CA LYS A 119 28.10 -37.92 -6.66
C LYS A 119 26.83 -37.09 -6.38
N GLU A 120 25.67 -37.65 -6.71
CA GLU A 120 24.35 -37.05 -6.45
C GLU A 120 24.11 -36.84 -4.95
N LEU A 121 24.58 -37.76 -4.10
CA LEU A 121 24.49 -37.63 -2.64
C LEU A 121 25.30 -36.43 -2.13
N LYS A 122 26.51 -36.22 -2.66
CA LYS A 122 27.33 -35.06 -2.31
C LYS A 122 26.70 -33.75 -2.76
N GLU A 123 26.05 -33.73 -3.93
CA GLU A 123 25.32 -32.55 -4.42
C GLU A 123 24.09 -32.26 -3.55
N PHE A 124 23.33 -33.29 -3.17
CA PHE A 124 22.18 -33.13 -2.27
C PHE A 124 22.57 -32.58 -0.88
N ILE A 125 23.64 -33.11 -0.27
CA ILE A 125 24.13 -32.65 1.05
C ILE A 125 24.51 -31.16 1.01
N LYS A 126 25.00 -30.64 -0.13
CA LYS A 126 25.33 -29.22 -0.27
C LYS A 126 24.10 -28.31 -0.26
N VAL A 127 22.98 -28.75 -0.82
CA VAL A 127 21.73 -27.95 -0.94
C VAL A 127 20.82 -28.13 0.29
N LEU A 128 21.03 -29.19 1.07
CA LEU A 128 20.21 -29.52 2.24
C LEU A 128 20.03 -28.36 3.26
N PRO A 129 21.06 -27.56 3.61
CA PRO A 129 20.89 -26.45 4.55
C PRO A 129 19.91 -25.39 4.03
N GLU A 130 20.02 -25.01 2.75
CA GLU A 130 19.11 -24.06 2.12
C GLU A 130 17.67 -24.60 2.09
N MET A 131 17.50 -25.90 1.85
CA MET A 131 16.19 -26.55 1.93
C MET A 131 15.60 -26.56 3.34
N GLN A 132 16.42 -26.79 4.37
CA GLN A 132 16.00 -26.73 5.77
C GLN A 132 15.57 -25.33 6.18
N GLU A 133 16.33 -24.31 5.77
CA GLU A 133 15.97 -22.92 5.98
C GLU A 133 14.64 -22.59 5.29
N TYR A 134 14.50 -22.95 4.00
CA TYR A 134 13.26 -22.72 3.26
C TYR A 134 12.06 -23.41 3.93
N HIS A 135 12.22 -24.65 4.39
CA HIS A 135 11.19 -25.38 5.14
C HIS A 135 10.81 -24.64 6.45
N GLN A 136 11.80 -24.15 7.21
CA GLN A 136 11.54 -23.37 8.42
C GLN A 136 10.78 -22.08 8.10
N ARG A 137 11.15 -21.36 7.02
CA ARG A 137 10.43 -20.15 6.57
C ARG A 137 8.99 -20.44 6.14
N VAL A 138 8.74 -21.55 5.43
CA VAL A 138 7.37 -21.99 5.09
C VAL A 138 6.55 -22.25 6.37
N GLY A 139 7.13 -22.91 7.37
CA GLY A 139 6.47 -23.14 8.67
C GLY A 139 6.14 -21.82 9.38
N MET A 140 7.13 -20.92 9.50
CA MET A 140 6.99 -19.59 10.10
C MET A 140 5.84 -18.79 9.46
N HIS A 141 5.84 -18.67 8.14
CA HIS A 141 4.79 -17.95 7.41
C HIS A 141 3.42 -18.65 7.46
N THR A 142 3.38 -19.98 7.62
CA THR A 142 2.13 -20.72 7.86
C THR A 142 1.52 -20.34 9.22
N SER A 143 2.33 -20.29 10.27
CA SER A 143 1.87 -19.83 11.61
C SER A 143 1.34 -18.39 11.55
N ILE A 144 2.10 -17.48 10.93
CA ILE A 144 1.69 -16.07 10.77
C ILE A 144 0.39 -15.96 9.97
N ALA A 145 0.30 -16.64 8.82
CA ALA A 145 -0.89 -16.58 7.96
C ALA A 145 -2.13 -17.19 8.65
N THR A 146 -1.95 -18.15 9.55
CA THR A 146 -3.06 -18.72 10.33
C THR A 146 -3.65 -17.68 11.27
N GLU A 147 -2.82 -16.92 11.99
CA GLU A 147 -3.29 -15.85 12.89
C GLU A 147 -3.89 -14.66 12.13
N VAL A 148 -3.29 -14.24 11.02
CA VAL A 148 -3.90 -13.22 10.14
C VAL A 148 -5.24 -13.72 9.59
N GLY A 149 -5.33 -15.01 9.23
CA GLY A 149 -6.56 -15.66 8.79
C GLY A 149 -7.66 -15.58 9.84
N ARG A 150 -7.32 -15.83 11.11
CA ARG A 150 -8.27 -15.75 12.23
C ARG A 150 -8.86 -14.35 12.39
N VAL A 151 -8.05 -13.29 12.22
CA VAL A 151 -8.52 -11.90 12.32
C VAL A 151 -9.34 -11.50 11.10
N THR A 152 -8.88 -11.84 9.90
CA THR A 152 -9.54 -11.45 8.64
C THR A 152 -10.86 -12.17 8.38
N GLN A 153 -11.07 -13.33 9.03
CA GLN A 153 -12.35 -14.06 9.03
C GLN A 153 -13.34 -13.56 10.09
N ASP A 154 -12.95 -12.63 10.96
CA ASP A 154 -13.85 -12.05 11.97
C ASP A 154 -14.96 -11.21 11.31
N PHE A 155 -16.15 -11.24 11.90
CA PHE A 155 -17.29 -10.48 11.41
C PHE A 155 -17.01 -8.97 11.34
N ASN A 156 -16.32 -8.40 12.34
CA ASN A 156 -16.06 -6.96 12.37
C ASN A 156 -15.06 -6.55 11.29
N PHE A 157 -14.07 -7.40 11.00
CA PHE A 157 -13.14 -7.18 9.89
C PHE A 157 -13.89 -7.19 8.56
N GLY A 158 -14.69 -8.23 8.30
CA GLY A 158 -15.51 -8.31 7.09
C GLY A 158 -16.46 -7.11 6.95
N LYS A 159 -17.09 -6.69 8.05
CA LYS A 159 -17.97 -5.50 8.06
C LYS A 159 -17.20 -4.22 7.76
N ARG A 160 -15.99 -4.06 8.30
CA ARG A 160 -15.13 -2.90 8.02
C ARG A 160 -14.79 -2.81 6.52
N ILE A 161 -14.36 -3.91 5.90
CA ILE A 161 -14.05 -3.96 4.46
C ILE A 161 -15.30 -3.64 3.62
N GLU A 162 -16.46 -4.20 3.98
CA GLU A 162 -17.73 -3.90 3.32
C GLU A 162 -18.05 -2.40 3.33
N MET A 163 -17.87 -1.73 4.48
CA MET A 163 -18.15 -0.29 4.60
C MET A 163 -17.15 0.57 3.82
N GLU A 164 -15.87 0.21 3.83
CA GLU A 164 -14.85 0.86 3.00
C GLU A 164 -15.17 0.73 1.50
N HIS A 165 -15.52 -0.48 1.04
CA HIS A 165 -15.91 -0.74 -0.35
C HIS A 165 -17.20 -0.02 -0.74
N ASN A 166 -18.18 0.08 0.15
CA ASN A 166 -19.40 0.87 -0.06
C ASN A 166 -19.05 2.35 -0.30
N LEU A 167 -18.14 2.93 0.48
CA LEU A 167 -17.66 4.31 0.25
C LEU A 167 -16.96 4.46 -1.10
N ILE A 168 -15.96 3.63 -1.39
CA ILE A 168 -15.22 3.66 -2.67
C ILE A 168 -16.18 3.55 -3.86
N GLN A 169 -17.20 2.71 -3.75
CA GLN A 169 -18.20 2.54 -4.79
C GLN A 169 -19.32 3.60 -4.75
N GLN A 170 -19.32 4.49 -3.77
CA GLN A 170 -20.35 5.49 -3.49
C GLN A 170 -21.77 4.88 -3.43
N ASN A 171 -21.86 3.69 -2.85
CA ASN A 171 -23.08 2.93 -2.66
C ASN A 171 -23.36 2.80 -1.15
N ASN A 172 -24.63 2.68 -0.76
CA ASN A 172 -25.03 2.43 0.64
C ASN A 172 -24.36 3.35 1.67
N VAL A 173 -24.11 4.62 1.30
CA VAL A 173 -23.38 5.59 2.14
C VAL A 173 -24.08 5.88 3.47
N LYS A 174 -25.40 5.69 3.52
CA LYS A 174 -26.19 5.80 4.76
C LYS A 174 -25.76 4.74 5.78
N ASP A 175 -25.67 3.48 5.34
CA ASP A 175 -25.28 2.35 6.19
C ASP A 175 -23.85 2.53 6.72
N VAL A 176 -22.97 3.12 5.91
CA VAL A 176 -21.61 3.46 6.36
C VAL A 176 -21.63 4.51 7.47
N PHE A 177 -22.48 5.54 7.35
CA PHE A 177 -22.57 6.56 8.38
C PHE A 177 -23.12 5.99 9.70
N GLU A 178 -24.16 5.16 9.63
CA GLU A 178 -24.69 4.43 10.80
C GLU A 178 -23.61 3.55 11.44
N TYR A 179 -22.79 2.88 10.63
CA TYR A 179 -21.64 2.13 11.13
C TYR A 179 -20.62 3.01 11.86
N ILE A 180 -20.32 4.22 11.36
CA ILE A 180 -19.41 5.16 12.03
C ILE A 180 -20.00 5.58 13.40
N GLU A 181 -21.29 5.89 13.45
CA GLU A 181 -21.97 6.23 14.71
C GLU A 181 -21.90 5.06 15.71
N ASP A 182 -22.15 3.84 15.25
CA ASP A 182 -22.01 2.62 16.07
C ASP A 182 -20.60 2.44 16.63
N LEU A 183 -19.55 2.66 15.83
CA LEU A 183 -18.16 2.60 16.30
C LEU A 183 -17.90 3.64 17.40
N VAL A 184 -18.42 4.86 17.25
CA VAL A 184 -18.33 5.91 18.27
C VAL A 184 -19.07 5.47 19.53
N PHE A 185 -20.30 4.98 19.44
CA PHE A 185 -21.08 4.56 20.61
C PHE A 185 -20.46 3.39 21.36
N ARG A 186 -19.79 2.47 20.65
CA ARG A 186 -19.05 1.36 21.24
C ARG A 186 -17.70 1.77 21.83
N LYS A 187 -17.28 3.02 21.63
CA LYS A 187 -15.97 3.54 22.04
C LYS A 187 -14.83 2.69 21.47
N GLU A 188 -14.93 2.34 20.19
CA GLU A 188 -13.85 1.68 19.47
C GLU A 188 -12.59 2.56 19.46
N PRO A 189 -11.38 1.99 19.25
CA PRO A 189 -10.14 2.74 19.24
C PRO A 189 -10.24 3.97 18.32
N LEU A 190 -9.84 5.14 18.85
CA LEU A 190 -10.01 6.42 18.15
C LEU A 190 -9.39 6.41 16.74
N PRO A 191 -8.17 5.88 16.49
CA PRO A 191 -7.63 5.78 15.13
C PRO A 191 -8.56 5.01 14.18
N SER A 192 -9.14 3.89 14.63
CA SER A 192 -10.04 3.06 13.82
C SER A 192 -11.30 3.82 13.38
N VAL A 193 -11.87 4.64 14.28
CA VAL A 193 -13.05 5.47 13.99
C VAL A 193 -12.69 6.64 13.07
N LEU A 194 -11.58 7.32 13.35
CA LEU A 194 -11.12 8.45 12.54
C LEU A 194 -10.78 8.04 11.12
N ARG A 195 -10.17 6.86 10.90
CA ARG A 195 -9.85 6.36 9.55
C ARG A 195 -11.09 6.32 8.65
N ILE A 196 -12.17 5.67 9.11
CA ILE A 196 -13.39 5.52 8.33
C ILE A 196 -14.17 6.85 8.21
N LEU A 197 -14.12 7.72 9.23
CA LEU A 197 -14.70 9.06 9.17
C LEU A 197 -13.98 9.97 8.16
N CYS A 198 -12.65 9.93 8.13
CA CYS A 198 -11.85 10.66 7.15
C CYS A 198 -12.10 10.10 5.74
N LEU A 199 -12.18 8.78 5.58
CA LEU A 199 -12.51 8.15 4.30
C LEU A 199 -13.90 8.60 3.81
N TYR A 200 -14.90 8.63 4.70
CA TYR A 200 -16.23 9.16 4.41
C TYR A 200 -16.15 10.62 3.96
N SER A 201 -15.44 11.47 4.71
CA SER A 201 -15.28 12.89 4.39
C SER A 201 -14.60 13.11 3.03
N MET A 202 -13.54 12.36 2.73
CA MET A 202 -12.80 12.48 1.48
C MET A 202 -13.61 12.05 0.25
N ILE A 203 -14.49 11.06 0.40
CA ILE A 203 -15.25 10.49 -0.72
C ILE A 203 -16.62 11.16 -0.92
N ASN A 204 -17.32 11.43 0.18
CA ASN A 204 -18.70 11.93 0.14
C ASN A 204 -18.82 13.38 0.61
N GLY A 205 -17.88 13.86 1.42
CA GLY A 205 -18.00 15.12 2.15
C GLY A 205 -18.97 15.03 3.32
N LEU A 206 -18.83 15.95 4.28
CA LEU A 206 -19.73 16.07 5.43
C LEU A 206 -20.50 17.38 5.36
N LYS A 207 -21.84 17.30 5.37
CA LYS A 207 -22.69 18.50 5.55
C LYS A 207 -22.47 19.06 6.95
N LEU A 208 -22.57 20.38 7.12
CA LEU A 208 -22.33 21.06 8.40
C LEU A 208 -23.04 20.39 9.60
N LYS A 209 -24.35 20.16 9.49
CA LYS A 209 -25.13 19.52 10.55
C LYS A 209 -24.62 18.12 10.92
N VAL A 210 -24.18 17.34 9.92
CA VAL A 210 -23.67 15.98 10.13
C VAL A 210 -22.29 16.03 10.80
N TYR A 211 -21.43 16.93 10.32
CA TYR A 211 -20.13 17.21 10.92
C TYR A 211 -20.25 17.65 12.39
N GLU A 212 -21.16 18.58 12.70
CA GLU A 212 -21.38 19.06 14.07
C GLU A 212 -21.88 17.92 14.98
N SER A 213 -22.87 17.15 14.49
CA SER A 213 -23.44 16.02 15.24
C SER A 213 -22.40 14.96 15.58
N ILE A 214 -21.59 14.52 14.60
CA ILE A 214 -20.58 13.48 14.87
C ILE A 214 -19.48 14.01 15.79
N LYS A 215 -19.08 15.28 15.63
CA LYS A 215 -18.09 15.94 16.49
C LYS A 215 -18.57 15.99 17.94
N GLU A 216 -19.81 16.39 18.18
CA GLU A 216 -20.42 16.40 19.52
C GLU A 216 -20.45 15.00 20.14
N SER A 217 -20.93 13.99 19.40
CA SER A 217 -20.94 12.60 19.85
C SER A 217 -19.55 12.10 20.22
N MET A 218 -18.54 12.38 19.40
CA MET A 218 -17.17 12.00 19.69
C MET A 218 -16.60 12.75 20.91
N MET A 219 -16.90 14.05 21.07
CA MET A 219 -16.49 14.80 22.26
C MET A 219 -17.05 14.20 23.55
N LEU A 220 -18.29 13.71 23.52
CA LEU A 220 -18.93 13.06 24.68
C LEU A 220 -18.28 11.70 25.01
N VAL A 221 -17.88 10.92 24.00
CA VAL A 221 -17.33 9.57 24.19
C VAL A 221 -15.82 9.57 24.50
N TYR A 222 -15.04 10.37 23.75
CA TYR A 222 -13.57 10.35 23.78
C TYR A 222 -12.98 11.54 24.56
N GLY A 223 -13.77 12.60 24.78
CA GLY A 223 -13.35 13.78 25.54
C GLY A 223 -13.12 15.02 24.67
N ILE A 224 -13.60 16.15 25.17
CA ILE A 224 -13.60 17.44 24.46
C ILE A 224 -12.18 17.88 24.02
N PRO A 225 -11.14 17.90 24.88
CA PRO A 225 -9.84 18.44 24.48
C PRO A 225 -9.16 17.62 23.37
N GLN A 226 -9.30 16.28 23.42
CA GLN A 226 -8.72 15.38 22.44
C GLN A 226 -9.40 15.57 21.08
N ILE A 227 -10.74 15.50 21.04
CA ILE A 227 -11.49 15.62 19.78
C ILE A 227 -11.35 17.00 19.16
N MET A 228 -11.34 18.08 19.95
CA MET A 228 -11.11 19.43 19.43
C MET A 228 -9.75 19.55 18.73
N SER A 229 -8.71 18.98 19.33
CA SER A 229 -7.35 19.05 18.78
C SER A 229 -7.19 18.18 17.53
N VAL A 230 -7.75 16.96 17.56
CA VAL A 230 -7.77 16.04 16.40
C VAL A 230 -8.52 16.66 15.23
N PHE A 231 -9.75 17.17 15.43
CA PHE A 231 -10.55 17.74 14.35
C PHE A 231 -9.86 18.97 13.74
N PHE A 232 -9.23 19.81 14.56
CA PHE A 232 -8.41 20.92 14.07
C PHE A 232 -7.26 20.43 13.15
N ASN A 233 -6.53 19.38 13.54
CA ASN A 233 -5.46 18.81 12.71
C ASN A 233 -6.01 18.21 11.41
N LEU A 234 -7.09 17.44 11.48
CA LEU A 234 -7.71 16.80 10.32
C LEU A 234 -8.23 17.82 9.31
N GLU A 235 -8.83 18.92 9.77
CA GLU A 235 -9.25 20.04 8.92
C GLU A 235 -8.08 20.71 8.22
N ARG A 236 -7.00 20.97 8.96
CA ARG A 236 -5.81 21.62 8.40
C ARG A 236 -5.09 20.77 7.35
N CYS A 237 -5.14 19.45 7.49
CA CYS A 237 -4.57 18.51 6.52
C CYS A 237 -5.56 18.10 5.42
N GLY A 238 -6.80 18.61 5.44
CA GLY A 238 -7.82 18.35 4.43
C GLY A 238 -8.48 16.96 4.49
N LEU A 239 -8.19 16.16 5.52
CA LEU A 239 -8.80 14.83 5.74
C LEU A 239 -10.24 14.91 6.24
N LEU A 240 -10.60 16.04 6.85
CA LEU A 240 -11.94 16.34 7.31
C LEU A 240 -12.38 17.70 6.78
N ALA A 241 -13.48 17.75 6.03
CA ALA A 241 -13.96 18.99 5.42
C ALA A 241 -15.48 19.12 5.51
N VAL A 242 -15.94 20.33 5.83
CA VAL A 242 -17.37 20.67 5.78
C VAL A 242 -17.73 21.07 4.35
N ALA A 243 -18.70 20.38 3.77
CA ALA A 243 -19.32 20.75 2.50
C ALA A 243 -20.27 21.94 2.73
N ASP A 244 -19.71 23.15 2.75
CA ASP A 244 -20.43 24.42 2.98
C ASP A 244 -20.71 25.23 1.69
N GLY A 245 -20.51 24.61 0.52
CA GLY A 245 -20.69 25.25 -0.79
C GLY A 245 -19.53 26.14 -1.22
N ARG A 246 -18.49 26.31 -0.39
CA ARG A 246 -17.21 26.87 -0.84
C ARG A 246 -16.45 25.82 -1.66
N PRO A 247 -15.55 26.23 -2.57
CA PRO A 247 -14.68 25.29 -3.25
C PRO A 247 -13.84 24.57 -2.19
N THR A 248 -14.16 23.31 -1.92
CA THR A 248 -13.36 22.45 -1.06
C THR A 248 -12.07 22.10 -1.80
N VAL A 249 -10.95 22.02 -1.09
CA VAL A 249 -9.69 21.49 -1.64
C VAL A 249 -9.83 20.00 -1.99
N VAL A 250 -10.82 19.32 -1.40
CA VAL A 250 -11.10 17.89 -1.62
C VAL A 250 -11.57 17.66 -3.06
N PRO A 251 -10.88 16.81 -3.85
CA PRO A 251 -11.28 16.45 -5.20
C PRO A 251 -12.67 15.80 -5.22
N ASN A 252 -13.45 16.05 -6.28
CA ASN A 252 -14.70 15.32 -6.49
C ASN A 252 -14.36 13.83 -6.73
N TYR A 253 -14.56 12.99 -5.71
CA TYR A 253 -14.20 11.58 -5.80
C TYR A 253 -14.96 10.83 -6.89
N SER A 254 -16.20 11.22 -7.22
CA SER A 254 -16.94 10.62 -8.35
C SER A 254 -16.22 10.85 -9.68
N HIS A 255 -15.54 11.99 -9.84
CA HIS A 255 -14.71 12.27 -11.01
C HIS A 255 -13.42 11.45 -10.96
N VAL A 256 -12.73 11.45 -9.82
CA VAL A 256 -11.50 10.65 -9.60
C VAL A 256 -11.76 9.17 -9.91
N ARG A 257 -12.83 8.59 -9.37
CA ARG A 257 -13.22 7.20 -9.60
C ARG A 257 -13.40 6.87 -11.08
N LYS A 258 -14.03 7.76 -11.85
CA LYS A 258 -14.25 7.57 -13.28
C LYS A 258 -12.96 7.69 -14.08
N VAL A 259 -12.19 8.74 -13.83
CA VAL A 259 -10.96 9.06 -14.55
C VAL A 259 -9.85 8.05 -14.26
N PHE A 260 -9.59 7.78 -12.98
CA PHE A 260 -8.53 6.85 -12.55
C PHE A 260 -9.00 5.40 -12.52
N GLN A 261 -10.28 5.13 -12.80
CA GLN A 261 -10.86 3.78 -12.76
C GLN A 261 -10.51 3.08 -11.44
N THR A 262 -10.81 3.76 -10.32
CA THR A 262 -10.40 3.30 -8.98
C THR A 262 -11.14 2.06 -8.50
N TRP A 263 -12.15 1.58 -9.22
CA TRP A 263 -12.86 0.34 -8.91
C TRP A 263 -12.86 -0.62 -10.09
N CYS A 264 -12.34 -1.82 -9.90
CA CYS A 264 -12.33 -2.89 -10.90
C CYS A 264 -13.48 -3.87 -10.64
N GLN A 265 -14.52 -3.85 -11.49
CA GLN A 265 -15.70 -4.73 -11.35
C GLN A 265 -15.41 -6.20 -11.68
N HIS A 266 -14.41 -6.46 -12.53
CA HIS A 266 -14.08 -7.80 -13.04
C HIS A 266 -12.64 -8.18 -12.65
N LEU A 267 -12.37 -8.09 -11.36
CA LEU A 267 -11.09 -8.45 -10.78
C LEU A 267 -10.95 -9.97 -10.66
N ASN A 268 -9.82 -10.50 -11.13
CA ASN A 268 -9.39 -11.86 -10.82
C ASN A 268 -8.35 -11.81 -9.70
N GLU A 269 -8.66 -12.29 -8.50
CA GLU A 269 -7.72 -12.24 -7.37
C GLU A 269 -6.62 -13.32 -7.42
N GLU A 270 -6.92 -14.50 -7.99
CA GLU A 270 -5.95 -15.60 -8.07
C GLU A 270 -4.87 -15.33 -9.13
N GLN A 271 -5.28 -14.74 -10.25
CA GLN A 271 -4.43 -14.29 -11.34
C GLN A 271 -4.73 -12.81 -11.61
N PRO A 272 -4.15 -11.89 -10.81
CA PRO A 272 -4.39 -10.45 -10.92
C PRO A 272 -4.26 -9.93 -12.34
N ASN A 273 -5.37 -9.44 -12.87
CA ASN A 273 -5.47 -8.74 -14.15
C ASN A 273 -5.38 -7.22 -13.98
N ASP A 274 -5.43 -6.71 -12.75
CA ASP A 274 -5.44 -5.29 -12.44
C ASP A 274 -4.83 -5.04 -11.06
N ILE A 275 -4.20 -3.88 -10.85
CA ILE A 275 -3.61 -3.45 -9.57
C ILE A 275 -4.62 -3.41 -8.41
N ALA A 276 -5.92 -3.36 -8.72
CA ALA A 276 -7.01 -3.43 -7.76
C ALA A 276 -6.98 -4.66 -6.85
N TYR A 277 -6.22 -5.70 -7.21
CA TYR A 277 -6.03 -6.90 -6.39
C TYR A 277 -5.43 -6.59 -5.00
N THR A 278 -4.70 -5.49 -4.86
CA THR A 278 -4.05 -5.10 -3.59
C THR A 278 -5.04 -4.67 -2.50
N TYR A 279 -6.26 -4.29 -2.89
CA TYR A 279 -7.37 -3.86 -2.01
C TYR A 279 -8.70 -4.54 -2.40
N SER A 280 -8.65 -5.72 -3.04
CA SER A 280 -9.82 -6.52 -3.46
C SER A 280 -10.90 -5.71 -4.19
N GLY A 281 -10.48 -4.89 -5.15
CA GLY A 281 -11.39 -4.13 -6.03
C GLY A 281 -10.99 -2.68 -6.20
N TYR A 282 -10.34 -2.08 -5.21
CA TYR A 282 -9.85 -0.69 -5.29
C TYR A 282 -8.45 -0.59 -5.90
N ALA A 283 -8.30 0.22 -6.96
CA ALA A 283 -7.04 0.53 -7.60
C ALA A 283 -6.48 1.88 -7.10
N PRO A 284 -5.30 1.91 -6.46
CA PRO A 284 -4.67 3.16 -6.00
C PRO A 284 -4.44 4.16 -7.15
N PRO A 285 -4.98 5.39 -7.07
CA PRO A 285 -4.76 6.45 -8.06
C PRO A 285 -3.29 6.72 -8.37
N LEU A 286 -2.39 6.68 -7.37
CA LEU A 286 -0.96 6.89 -7.62
C LEU A 286 -0.36 5.80 -8.51
N ALA A 287 -0.72 4.53 -8.30
CA ALA A 287 -0.24 3.44 -9.14
C ALA A 287 -0.81 3.52 -10.57
N ARG A 288 -2.07 3.93 -10.74
CA ARG A 288 -2.68 4.23 -12.06
C ARG A 288 -1.94 5.35 -12.79
N LEU A 289 -1.59 6.39 -12.05
CA LEU A 289 -0.85 7.53 -12.59
C LEU A 289 0.53 7.11 -13.10
N VAL A 290 1.26 6.32 -12.30
CA VAL A 290 2.58 5.80 -12.67
C VAL A 290 2.50 4.93 -13.92
N ASP A 291 1.55 3.99 -13.97
CA ASP A 291 1.32 3.13 -15.14
C ASP A 291 1.06 3.96 -16.41
N SER A 292 0.12 4.92 -16.34
CA SER A 292 -0.20 5.80 -17.47
C SER A 292 0.99 6.63 -17.93
N LEU A 293 1.80 7.15 -17.00
CA LEU A 293 2.91 8.04 -17.33
C LEU A 293 4.10 7.31 -17.96
N ILE A 294 4.43 6.13 -17.44
CA ILE A 294 5.56 5.36 -17.98
C ILE A 294 5.14 4.64 -19.27
N GLY A 295 3.91 4.12 -19.34
CA GLY A 295 3.38 3.46 -20.53
C GLY A 295 3.16 4.41 -21.70
N ASN A 296 2.80 5.67 -21.43
CA ASN A 296 2.61 6.70 -22.46
C ASN A 296 3.16 8.07 -22.04
N PRO A 297 4.49 8.28 -22.08
CA PRO A 297 5.12 9.53 -21.63
C PRO A 297 4.66 10.76 -22.41
N ARG A 298 4.33 10.58 -23.70
CA ARG A 298 3.84 11.67 -24.58
C ARG A 298 2.44 12.17 -24.22
N SER A 299 1.77 11.54 -23.26
CA SER A 299 0.45 11.97 -22.80
C SER A 299 0.51 13.22 -21.92
N TRP A 300 1.67 13.56 -21.33
CA TRP A 300 1.81 14.74 -20.46
C TRP A 300 1.42 16.02 -21.21
N GLY A 301 0.46 16.78 -20.67
CA GLY A 301 -0.01 18.03 -21.28
C GLY A 301 -0.83 17.86 -22.56
N SER A 302 -1.27 16.64 -22.90
CA SER A 302 -2.14 16.38 -24.05
C SER A 302 -3.59 16.86 -23.86
N GLY A 303 -3.97 17.28 -22.64
CA GLY A 303 -5.29 17.78 -22.28
C GLY A 303 -6.28 16.70 -21.81
N ASN A 304 -5.96 15.42 -22.06
CA ASN A 304 -6.79 14.27 -21.70
C ASN A 304 -6.04 13.23 -20.83
N SER A 305 -4.83 13.54 -20.36
CA SER A 305 -4.07 12.58 -19.53
C SER A 305 -4.57 12.54 -18.09
N LEU A 306 -4.25 11.46 -17.36
CA LEU A 306 -4.53 11.40 -15.92
C LEU A 306 -3.85 12.54 -15.15
N VAL A 307 -2.66 12.96 -15.60
CA VAL A 307 -1.95 14.08 -15.02
C VAL A 307 -2.76 15.36 -15.14
N ASP A 308 -3.40 15.63 -16.28
CA ASP A 308 -4.20 16.84 -16.50
C ASP A 308 -5.36 16.95 -15.49
N GLN A 309 -5.84 15.81 -14.97
CA GLN A 309 -6.97 15.71 -14.04
C GLN A 309 -6.60 15.92 -12.57
N LEU A 310 -5.31 15.93 -12.23
CA LEU A 310 -4.84 16.16 -10.85
C LEU A 310 -4.95 17.64 -10.43
N PRO A 311 -5.17 17.95 -9.14
CA PRO A 311 -5.02 19.31 -8.64
C PRO A 311 -3.55 19.72 -8.52
N GLY A 312 -3.31 21.03 -8.35
CA GLY A 312 -1.98 21.56 -8.02
C GLY A 312 -1.03 21.76 -9.21
N PRO A 313 0.18 22.28 -8.94
CA PRO A 313 1.20 22.53 -9.96
C PRO A 313 1.80 21.22 -10.47
N LYS A 314 2.11 21.19 -11.76
CA LYS A 314 2.66 20.03 -12.47
C LYS A 314 3.79 20.53 -13.36
N GLU A 315 4.96 19.90 -13.31
CA GLU A 315 6.10 20.27 -14.14
C GLU A 315 6.76 19.01 -14.69
N GLU A 316 7.03 19.01 -16.00
CA GLU A 316 7.84 18.00 -16.66
C GLU A 316 9.15 18.67 -17.10
N LEU A 317 10.28 18.03 -16.81
CA LEU A 317 11.61 18.48 -17.21
C LEU A 317 12.26 17.39 -18.05
N THR A 318 12.41 17.63 -19.34
CA THR A 318 13.09 16.71 -20.26
C THR A 318 14.52 17.17 -20.51
N SER A 319 15.49 16.28 -20.32
CA SER A 319 16.84 16.50 -20.81
C SER A 319 16.88 16.20 -22.31
N HIS A 320 17.36 17.13 -23.14
CA HIS A 320 17.54 16.93 -24.59
C HIS A 320 18.90 16.31 -24.95
N ILE A 321 19.56 15.67 -23.98
CA ILE A 321 20.85 15.01 -24.20
C ILE A 321 20.55 13.54 -24.48
N ASP A 322 20.81 13.10 -25.72
CA ASP A 322 20.77 11.68 -26.08
C ASP A 322 21.98 10.99 -25.45
N LEU A 323 21.78 10.41 -24.26
CA LEU A 323 22.78 9.61 -23.58
C LEU A 323 22.58 8.14 -23.97
N PRO A 324 23.66 7.37 -24.22
CA PRO A 324 23.55 5.93 -24.41
C PRO A 324 23.07 5.28 -23.10
N THR A 325 21.78 4.93 -23.03
CA THR A 325 21.20 4.27 -21.86
C THR A 325 21.22 2.75 -22.04
N ALA A 326 21.73 2.05 -21.03
CA ALA A 326 21.87 0.59 -21.04
C ALA A 326 20.58 -0.14 -20.62
N SER A 327 19.74 0.51 -19.81
CA SER A 327 18.42 0.03 -19.38
C SER A 327 17.52 1.23 -19.11
N LYS A 328 16.20 1.09 -19.30
CA LYS A 328 15.20 2.12 -18.98
C LYS A 328 14.79 2.00 -17.51
N ARG A 329 15.52 2.63 -16.60
CA ARG A 329 15.21 2.59 -15.16
C ARG A 329 14.37 3.78 -14.75
N VAL A 330 13.29 3.52 -14.02
CA VAL A 330 12.38 4.55 -13.50
C VAL A 330 12.47 4.61 -11.98
N MET A 331 12.61 5.80 -11.41
CA MET A 331 12.45 6.03 -9.97
C MET A 331 11.11 6.70 -9.70
N VAL A 332 10.30 6.10 -8.84
CA VAL A 332 9.06 6.67 -8.30
C VAL A 332 9.34 7.10 -6.87
N PHE A 333 9.27 8.41 -6.60
CA PHE A 333 9.48 9.00 -5.29
C PHE A 333 8.16 9.54 -4.73
N VAL A 334 7.66 8.96 -3.64
CA VAL A 334 6.44 9.43 -2.96
C VAL A 334 6.80 10.30 -1.75
N VAL A 335 6.45 11.58 -1.79
CA VAL A 335 6.61 12.52 -0.68
C VAL A 335 5.39 12.42 0.22
N GLY A 336 5.57 12.12 1.51
CA GLY A 336 4.49 11.96 2.48
C GLY A 336 4.07 10.52 2.77
N GLY A 337 4.80 9.54 2.25
CA GLY A 337 4.65 8.13 2.62
C GLY A 337 3.97 7.26 1.56
N ILE A 338 4.38 5.99 1.48
CA ILE A 338 3.78 4.97 0.61
C ILE A 338 3.28 3.80 1.45
N THR A 339 2.18 3.17 1.07
CA THR A 339 1.70 1.94 1.73
C THR A 339 2.36 0.69 1.14
N ALA A 340 2.38 -0.42 1.89
CA ALA A 340 2.83 -1.71 1.35
C ALA A 340 1.91 -2.20 0.21
N GLY A 341 0.61 -1.90 0.28
CA GLY A 341 -0.35 -2.13 -0.81
C GLY A 341 0.01 -1.37 -2.09
N GLU A 342 0.37 -0.09 -2.00
CA GLU A 342 0.84 0.69 -3.15
C GLU A 342 2.18 0.18 -3.68
N ALA A 343 3.12 -0.19 -2.80
CA ALA A 343 4.38 -0.79 -3.23
C ALA A 343 4.14 -2.11 -4.00
N SER A 344 3.19 -2.93 -3.55
CA SER A 344 2.77 -4.15 -4.25
C SER A 344 2.16 -3.83 -5.62
N ALA A 345 1.29 -2.81 -5.69
CA ALA A 345 0.68 -2.36 -6.94
C ALA A 345 1.74 -1.83 -7.93
N LEU A 346 2.74 -1.08 -7.46
CA LEU A 346 3.83 -0.58 -8.30
C LEU A 346 4.74 -1.70 -8.82
N ARG A 347 5.05 -2.72 -8.00
CA ARG A 347 5.76 -3.93 -8.46
C ARG A 347 4.96 -4.69 -9.52
N PHE A 348 3.63 -4.73 -9.39
CA PHE A 348 2.77 -5.27 -10.43
C PHE A 348 2.84 -4.43 -11.72
N VAL A 349 2.75 -3.10 -11.63
CA VAL A 349 2.89 -2.18 -12.77
C VAL A 349 4.24 -2.34 -13.46
N GLU A 350 5.33 -2.38 -12.69
CA GLU A 350 6.68 -2.66 -13.20
C GLU A 350 6.69 -3.94 -14.06
N SER A 351 6.11 -5.04 -13.56
CA SER A 351 6.07 -6.29 -14.30
C SER A 351 5.34 -6.19 -15.65
N GLN A 352 4.29 -5.36 -15.74
CA GLN A 352 3.55 -5.13 -16.98
C GLN A 352 4.33 -4.23 -17.94
N LEU A 353 4.89 -3.13 -17.44
CA LEU A 353 5.71 -2.20 -18.21
C LEU A 353 6.98 -2.85 -18.76
N THR A 354 7.58 -3.77 -18.01
CA THR A 354 8.74 -4.57 -18.45
C THR A 354 8.38 -5.51 -19.58
N ARG A 355 7.22 -6.18 -19.51
CA ARG A 355 6.73 -7.01 -20.62
C ARG A 355 6.43 -6.19 -21.88
N ALA A 356 5.97 -4.96 -21.70
CA ALA A 356 5.67 -4.04 -22.80
C ALA A 356 6.91 -3.26 -23.32
N GLY A 357 8.08 -3.40 -22.72
CA GLY A 357 9.32 -2.72 -23.13
C GLY A 357 9.37 -1.22 -22.78
N HIS A 358 8.53 -0.77 -21.85
CA HIS A 358 8.46 0.61 -21.39
C HIS A 358 9.41 0.90 -20.22
N CYS A 359 9.65 -0.08 -19.36
CA CYS A 359 10.52 0.00 -18.18
C CYS A 359 11.38 -1.26 -18.10
N ASN A 360 12.61 -1.19 -17.58
CA ASN A 360 13.41 -2.37 -17.25
C ASN A 360 13.38 -2.67 -15.74
N GLU A 361 13.36 -1.61 -14.94
CA GLU A 361 13.44 -1.68 -13.48
C GLU A 361 12.80 -0.42 -12.88
N MET A 362 12.02 -0.59 -11.83
CA MET A 362 11.38 0.47 -11.07
C MET A 362 11.95 0.51 -9.65
N ILE A 363 12.57 1.64 -9.30
CA ILE A 363 12.99 1.93 -7.92
C ILE A 363 11.88 2.73 -7.24
N ILE A 364 11.35 2.19 -6.14
CA ILE A 364 10.36 2.87 -5.31
C ILE A 364 11.09 3.53 -4.15
N ALA A 365 10.97 4.85 -4.04
CA ALA A 365 11.48 5.66 -2.95
C ALA A 365 10.31 6.40 -2.28
N SER A 366 10.43 6.66 -0.99
CA SER A 366 9.43 7.41 -0.23
C SER A 366 10.09 8.09 0.98
N THR A 367 9.48 9.16 1.47
CA THR A 367 9.88 9.76 2.76
C THR A 367 9.60 8.84 3.95
N ASP A 368 8.60 7.95 3.83
CA ASP A 368 8.20 7.02 4.88
C ASP A 368 7.42 5.81 4.32
N ILE A 369 7.27 4.75 5.12
CA ILE A 369 6.29 3.68 4.88
C ILE A 369 5.09 3.93 5.80
N THR A 370 3.96 4.29 5.21
CA THR A 370 2.76 4.70 5.96
C THR A 370 1.64 3.69 5.85
N ASN A 371 0.68 3.78 6.78
CA ASN A 371 -0.60 3.08 6.73
C ASN A 371 -1.65 3.94 7.44
N GLY A 372 -2.91 3.49 7.47
CA GLY A 372 -3.97 4.30 8.04
C GLY A 372 -3.85 4.50 9.55
N ASN A 373 -3.25 3.55 10.28
CA ASN A 373 -2.99 3.70 11.72
C ASN A 373 -1.92 4.77 11.95
N ARG A 374 -0.75 4.66 11.31
CA ARG A 374 0.33 5.68 11.40
C ARG A 374 -0.16 7.07 11.00
N LEU A 375 -0.96 7.15 9.94
CA LEU A 375 -1.55 8.42 9.50
C LEU A 375 -2.45 9.03 10.58
N MET A 376 -3.36 8.26 11.19
CA MET A 376 -4.22 8.78 12.26
C MET A 376 -3.43 9.09 13.53
N ASP A 377 -2.53 8.22 13.94
CA ASP A 377 -1.73 8.40 15.16
C ASP A 377 -0.88 9.68 15.08
N SER A 378 -0.34 10.00 13.90
CA SER A 378 0.38 11.26 13.67
C SER A 378 -0.47 12.52 13.85
N LEU A 379 -1.80 12.39 13.81
CA LEU A 379 -2.76 13.50 13.89
C LEU A 379 -3.49 13.54 15.24
N ILE A 380 -3.32 12.52 16.09
CA ILE A 380 -3.87 12.46 17.44
C ILE A 380 -2.83 13.00 18.43
N PRO A 381 -2.96 14.26 18.88
CA PRO A 381 -2.07 14.79 19.91
C PRO A 381 -2.39 14.09 21.24
N PHE A 382 -1.35 13.82 22.03
CA PHE A 382 -1.44 13.18 23.34
C PHE A 382 -1.96 11.73 23.32
N ALA A 383 -1.91 11.04 22.17
CA ALA A 383 -1.99 9.58 22.18
C ALA A 383 -0.88 9.06 23.08
N SER A 384 -1.26 8.43 24.19
CA SER A 384 -0.36 7.92 25.20
C SER A 384 0.68 7.00 24.57
N MET A 385 1.96 7.38 24.71
CA MET A 385 3.07 6.41 24.80
C MET A 385 2.80 5.42 25.93
#